data_AF-A0A852IX16-F1
#
_entry.id   AF-A0A852IX16-F1
#
_cell.length_a   1.000
_cell.length_b   1.000
_cell.length_c   1.000
_cell.angle_alpha   90.00
_cell.angle_beta   90.00
_cell.angle_gamma   90.00
#
_symmetry.space_group_name_H-M   'P 1'
#
loop_
_entity.id
_entity.type
_entity.pdbx_description
1 polymer ?
#
loop_
_entity_poly.entity_id
_entity_poly.type
_entity_poly.pdbx_seq_one_letter_code
_entity_poly.pdbx_strand_id
1 'polypeptide(L)'
;HRRTHTGEKPYACGDCGKSFALKSSLATHRRIHTGERPFSCSDCRKSFSDRSSLVAHRRTHTGEQPYGCAACGKRFKCSSHLTRHCLSH
;
A
#
# COMPACT_ATOMS: atom_id res chain seq x y z
N HIS A 1 -19.96 -2.52 -2.65
CA HIS A 1 -19.16 -3.34 -3.58
C HIS A 1 -19.38 -3.01 -5.08
N ARG A 2 -20.41 -2.24 -5.49
CA ARG A 2 -20.77 -2.03 -6.90
C ARG A 2 -19.82 -1.15 -7.74
N ARG A 3 -19.06 -0.24 -7.11
CA ARG A 3 -18.20 0.75 -7.81
C ARG A 3 -16.85 0.21 -8.32
N THR A 4 -16.40 -0.95 -7.83
CA THR A 4 -15.11 -1.53 -8.24
C THR A 4 -15.19 -2.30 -9.57
N HIS A 5 -16.39 -2.61 -10.07
CA HIS A 5 -16.55 -3.35 -11.33
C HIS A 5 -16.64 -2.46 -12.59
N THR A 6 -17.07 -1.20 -12.45
CA THR A 6 -17.29 -0.30 -13.61
C THR A 6 -16.06 0.50 -14.01
N GLY A 7 -14.98 0.46 -13.21
CA GLY A 7 -13.79 1.28 -13.42
C GLY A 7 -14.00 2.78 -13.13
N GLU A 8 -15.19 3.18 -12.69
CA GLU A 8 -15.49 4.57 -12.36
C GLU A 8 -14.63 5.07 -11.19
N LYS A 9 -14.01 6.23 -11.38
CA LYS A 9 -13.18 6.90 -10.38
C LYS A 9 -13.75 8.30 -10.09
N PRO A 10 -14.88 8.40 -9.38
CA PRO A 10 -15.57 9.67 -9.19
C PRO A 10 -14.85 10.63 -8.23
N TYR A 11 -13.82 10.15 -7.49
CA TYR A 11 -13.13 10.95 -6.50
C TYR A 11 -11.79 11.45 -7.05
N ALA A 12 -11.76 12.66 -7.61
CA ALA A 12 -10.55 13.30 -8.12
C ALA A 12 -9.80 14.09 -7.02
N CYS A 13 -8.47 14.07 -7.09
CA CYS A 13 -7.59 14.91 -6.30
C CYS A 13 -7.44 16.28 -6.97
N GLY A 14 -7.79 17.35 -6.25
CA GLY A 14 -7.63 18.72 -6.76
C GLY A 14 -6.18 19.13 -7.01
N ASP A 15 -5.23 18.58 -6.26
CA ASP A 15 -3.81 18.99 -6.33
C ASP A 15 -3.07 18.38 -7.54
N CYS A 16 -3.49 17.22 -8.04
CA CYS A 16 -2.76 16.50 -9.10
C CYS A 16 -3.65 15.80 -10.14
N GLY A 17 -4.97 15.99 -10.09
CA GLY A 17 -5.94 15.42 -11.03
C GLY A 17 -6.13 13.91 -10.94
N LYS A 18 -5.41 13.19 -10.06
CA LYS A 18 -5.55 11.74 -9.92
C LYS A 18 -6.92 11.36 -9.36
N SER A 19 -7.58 10.41 -10.02
CA SER A 19 -8.90 9.94 -9.62
C SER A 19 -8.88 8.57 -8.94
N PHE A 20 -9.79 8.39 -7.99
CA PHE A 20 -9.93 7.20 -7.15
C PHE A 20 -11.37 6.69 -7.16
N ALA A 21 -11.53 5.36 -7.04
CA ALA A 21 -12.84 4.72 -6.95
C ALA A 21 -13.50 4.91 -5.58
N LEU A 22 -12.70 5.16 -4.54
CA LEU A 22 -13.15 5.31 -3.15
C LEU A 22 -12.68 6.63 -2.54
N LYS A 23 -13.56 7.27 -1.77
CA LYS A 23 -13.25 8.51 -1.03
C LYS A 23 -12.12 8.30 -0.01
N SER A 24 -12.07 7.14 0.64
CA SER A 24 -11.00 6.77 1.58
C SER A 24 -9.62 6.68 0.90
N SER A 25 -9.57 6.18 -0.33
CA SER A 25 -8.34 6.16 -1.14
C SER A 25 -7.88 7.57 -1.50
N LEU A 26 -8.80 8.46 -1.90
CA LEU A 26 -8.48 9.87 -2.13
C LEU A 26 -7.98 10.56 -0.84
N ALA A 27 -8.63 10.33 0.30
CA ALA A 27 -8.22 10.91 1.58
C ALA A 27 -6.80 10.47 1.98
N THR A 28 -6.50 9.18 1.83
CA THR A 28 -5.15 8.64 2.08
C THR A 28 -4.13 9.21 1.08
N HIS A 29 -4.52 9.37 -0.19
CA HIS A 29 -3.66 9.97 -1.21
C HIS A 29 -3.29 11.42 -0.91
N ARG A 30 -4.23 12.24 -0.42
CA ARG A 30 -3.96 13.65 -0.06
C ARG A 30 -2.87 13.82 0.99
N ARG A 31 -2.60 12.78 1.79
CA ARG A 31 -1.46 12.77 2.73
C ARG A 31 -0.10 12.90 2.05
N ILE A 32 0.00 12.52 0.78
CA ILE A 32 1.23 12.68 0.00
C ILE A 32 1.52 14.16 -0.28
N HIS A 33 0.48 14.97 -0.50
CA HIS A 33 0.62 16.40 -0.76
C HIS A 33 0.87 17.20 0.52
N THR A 34 0.20 16.82 1.61
CA THR A 34 0.35 17.48 2.91
C THR A 34 1.58 17.02 3.70
N GLY A 35 2.18 15.89 3.32
CA GLY A 35 3.26 15.25 4.08
C GLY A 35 2.80 14.58 5.38
N GLU A 36 1.49 14.49 5.64
CA GLU A 36 0.95 13.89 6.86
C GLU A 36 1.30 12.39 6.94
N ARG A 37 1.96 11.99 8.03
CA ARG A 37 2.34 10.58 8.27
C ARG A 37 1.89 10.15 9.66
N PRO A 38 0.59 9.89 9.86
CA PRO A 38 0.02 9.66 11.19
C PRO A 38 0.43 8.30 11.78
N PHE A 39 0.96 7.38 10.98
CA PHE A 39 1.30 6.02 11.43
C PHE A 39 2.79 5.90 11.70
N SER A 40 3.22 6.01 12.96
CA SER A 40 4.63 5.84 13.35
C SER A 40 4.95 4.41 13.78
N CYS A 41 6.17 3.97 13.45
CA CYS A 41 6.75 2.75 13.98
C CYS A 41 7.32 3.03 15.37
N SER A 42 6.91 2.24 16.37
CA SER A 42 7.45 2.31 17.74
C SER A 42 8.96 2.06 17.80
N ASP A 43 9.45 1.16 16.94
CA ASP A 43 10.80 0.59 17.07
C ASP A 43 11.87 1.51 16.47
N CYS A 44 11.53 2.26 15.41
CA CYS A 44 12.49 3.10 14.68
C CYS A 44 11.99 4.53 14.39
N ARG A 45 10.82 4.89 14.91
CA ARG A 45 10.14 6.19 14.71
C ARG A 45 9.90 6.63 13.27
N LYS A 46 10.09 5.75 12.28
CA LYS A 46 9.68 6.02 10.90
C LYS A 46 8.16 6.10 10.82
N SER A 47 7.66 7.17 10.20
CA SER A 47 6.23 7.40 10.01
C SER A 47 5.77 7.00 8.61
N PHE A 48 4.48 6.72 8.42
CA PHE A 48 3.86 6.31 7.15
C PHE A 48 2.53 7.02 6.96
N SER A 49 2.15 7.26 5.70
CA SER A 49 0.88 7.88 5.32
C SER A 49 -0.30 6.90 5.40
N ASP A 50 -0.04 5.60 5.43
CA ASP A 50 -1.06 4.56 5.52
C ASP A 50 -0.65 3.42 6.48
N ARG A 51 -1.66 2.73 7.04
CA ARG A 51 -1.47 1.65 8.02
C ARG A 51 -0.85 0.39 7.42
N SER A 52 -1.19 0.06 6.17
CA SER A 52 -0.69 -1.14 5.49
C SER A 52 0.82 -1.07 5.27
N SER A 53 1.32 0.11 4.92
CA SER A 53 2.73 0.45 4.79
C SER A 53 3.47 0.33 6.12
N LEU A 54 2.89 0.80 7.23
CA LEU A 54 3.46 0.58 8.57
C LEU A 54 3.53 -0.91 8.91
N VAL A 55 2.48 -1.69 8.65
CA VAL A 55 2.47 -3.14 8.94
C VAL A 55 3.53 -3.87 8.11
N ALA A 56 3.61 -3.58 6.81
CA ALA A 56 4.64 -4.14 5.93
C ALA A 56 6.05 -3.72 6.37
N HIS A 57 6.22 -2.48 6.85
CA HIS A 57 7.47 -2.01 7.43
C HIS A 57 7.83 -2.76 8.70
N ARG A 58 6.90 -3.02 9.63
CA ARG A 58 7.21 -3.77 10.86
C ARG A 58 7.79 -5.16 10.59
N ARG A 59 7.40 -5.80 9.47
CA ARG A 59 7.99 -7.05 9.02
C ARG A 59 9.48 -6.95 8.65
N THR A 60 10.01 -5.75 8.44
CA THR A 60 11.46 -5.55 8.27
C THR A 60 12.23 -5.73 9.56
N HIS A 61 11.60 -5.47 10.71
CA HIS A 61 12.22 -5.67 12.03
C HIS A 61 12.14 -7.13 12.45
N THR A 62 11.02 -7.80 12.19
CA THR A 62 10.81 -9.21 12.58
C THR A 62 11.38 -10.22 11.60
N GLY A 63 11.70 -9.79 10.36
CA GLY A 63 12.11 -10.70 9.29
C GLY A 63 10.98 -11.55 8.69
N GLU A 64 9.72 -11.34 9.12
CA GLU A 64 8.58 -12.14 8.65
C GLU A 64 8.34 -11.95 7.14
N GLN A 65 8.28 -13.06 6.41
CA GLN A 65 7.98 -13.07 4.98
C GLN A 65 6.82 -14.02 4.70
N PRO A 66 5.56 -13.60 4.91
CA PRO A 66 4.41 -14.52 4.85
C PRO A 66 4.04 -14.94 3.42
N TYR A 67 4.48 -14.20 2.40
CA TYR A 67 4.10 -14.45 1.00
C TYR A 67 5.17 -15.26 0.28
N GLY A 68 4.87 -16.48 -0.12
CA GLY A 68 5.78 -17.35 -0.88
C GLY A 68 5.38 -17.48 -2.36
N CYS A 69 6.38 -17.47 -3.24
CA CYS A 69 6.20 -17.83 -4.64
C CYS A 69 6.11 -19.35 -4.78
N ALA A 70 5.01 -19.85 -5.36
CA ALA A 70 4.83 -21.27 -5.60
C ALA A 70 5.79 -21.84 -6.66
N ALA A 71 6.22 -21.02 -7.63
CA ALA A 71 7.08 -21.45 -8.73
C ALA A 71 8.54 -21.63 -8.32
N CYS A 72 9.08 -20.75 -7.47
CA CYS A 72 10.51 -20.77 -7.11
C CYS A 72 10.80 -20.75 -5.60
N GLY A 73 9.78 -20.77 -4.74
CA GLY A 73 9.93 -20.80 -3.28
C GLY A 73 10.37 -19.47 -2.63
N LYS A 74 10.70 -18.44 -3.41
CA LYS A 74 11.12 -17.12 -2.86
C LYS A 74 10.02 -16.50 -2.01
N ARG A 75 10.40 -15.92 -0.85
CA ARG A 75 9.48 -15.31 0.11
C ARG A 75 9.59 -13.80 0.15
N PHE A 76 8.47 -13.13 0.43
CA PHE A 76 8.32 -11.67 0.38
C PHE A 76 7.58 -11.14 1.62
N LYS A 77 7.88 -9.89 1.99
CA LYS A 77 7.28 -9.18 3.14
C LYS A 77 5.89 -8.62 2.83
N CYS A 78 5.55 -8.39 1.56
CA CYS A 78 4.25 -7.89 1.12
C CYS A 78 3.76 -8.59 -0.16
N SER A 79 2.43 -8.69 -0.30
CA SER A 79 1.78 -9.36 -1.42
C SER A 79 2.11 -8.70 -2.77
N SER A 80 2.16 -7.37 -2.82
CA SER A 80 2.50 -6.65 -4.07
C SER A 80 3.89 -6.99 -4.61
N HIS A 81 4.88 -7.23 -3.74
CA HIS A 81 6.21 -7.69 -4.17
C HIS A 81 6.18 -9.12 -4.71
N LEU A 82 5.41 -10.01 -4.07
CA LEU A 82 5.18 -11.36 -4.58
C LEU A 82 4.51 -11.30 -5.96
N THR A 83 3.42 -10.53 -6.11
CA THR A 83 2.71 -10.41 -7.39
C THR A 83 3.64 -9.93 -8.50
N ARG A 84 4.41 -8.86 -8.27
CA ARG A 84 5.38 -8.37 -9.25
C ARG A 84 6.44 -9.41 -9.60
N HIS A 85 6.90 -10.16 -8.61
CA HIS A 85 7.85 -11.25 -8.85
C HIS A 85 7.22 -12.38 -9.68
N CYS A 86 5.99 -12.78 -9.38
CA CYS A 86 5.29 -13.81 -10.16
C CYS A 86 5.01 -13.37 -11.61
N LEU A 87 4.82 -12.08 -11.86
CA LEU A 87 4.67 -11.54 -13.22
C LEU A 87 5.99 -11.54 -14.02
N SER A 88 7.13 -11.75 -13.36
CA SER A 88 8.45 -11.85 -14.01
C SER A 88 8.89 -13.29 -14.27
N HIS A 89 8.08 -14.27 -13.85
CA HIS A 89 8.21 -15.65 -14.31
C HIS A 89 7.56 -15.78 -15.69
#